data_AF-A0A8E0VJY4-F1
#
_entry.id   AF-A0A8E0VJY4-F1
#
_cell.length_a   1.000
_cell.length_b   1.000
_cell.length_c   1.000
_cell.angle_alpha   90.00
_cell.angle_beta   90.00
_cell.angle_gamma   90.00
#
_symmetry.space_group_name_H-M   'P 1'
#
loop_
_entity.id
_entity.type
_entity.pdbx_description
1 polymer ?
#
loop_
_entity_poly.entity_id
_entity_poly.type
_entity_poly.pdbx_seq_one_letter_code
_entity_poly.pdbx_strand_id
1 'polypeptide(L)'
;MYNLSYFLGAFGYALMMLTLLQVNTVFLLSTQLALDISVLSLFYGLYYGVISRDFAEVCTDKMAAQIGYYVPQGMPMRRLDPTVCSICTNQLDTDCTEKVHKLNCQHSFHDCCIRGWCIVGKKDICPYCKEKVNLKKTFTNPWDKPHILYGNVLDLVRYMVAWQPLILGVVHLLNTSLGLK
;
A
#
# COMPACT_ATOMS: atom_id res chain seq x y z
N MET A 1 -11.50 0.69 3.07
CA MET A 1 -11.17 0.30 1.68
C MET A 1 -10.16 -0.84 1.65
N TYR A 2 -8.94 -0.65 2.16
CA TYR A 2 -7.87 -1.68 2.18
C TYR A 2 -8.31 -3.07 2.70
N ASN A 3 -8.94 -3.16 3.88
CA ASN A 3 -9.37 -4.46 4.43
C ASN A 3 -10.43 -5.15 3.56
N LEU A 4 -11.30 -4.37 2.92
CA LEU A 4 -12.36 -4.87 2.05
C LEU A 4 -11.77 -5.38 0.72
N SER A 5 -10.85 -4.64 0.11
CA SER A 5 -10.17 -5.07 -1.12
C SER A 5 -9.31 -6.32 -0.88
N TYR A 6 -8.65 -6.40 0.27
CA TYR A 6 -7.89 -7.57 0.69
C TYR A 6 -8.81 -8.79 0.87
N PHE A 7 -9.92 -8.64 1.61
CA PHE A 7 -10.89 -9.71 1.81
C PHE A 7 -11.50 -10.19 0.50
N LEU A 8 -11.92 -9.26 -0.38
CA LEU A 8 -12.50 -9.58 -1.67
C LEU A 8 -11.52 -10.35 -2.57
N GLY A 9 -10.26 -9.91 -2.63
CA GLY A 9 -9.21 -10.60 -3.37
C GLY A 9 -8.90 -11.99 -2.81
N ALA A 10 -8.79 -12.12 -1.49
CA ALA A 10 -8.56 -13.41 -0.83
C ALA A 10 -9.74 -14.38 -1.03
N PHE A 11 -10.97 -13.88 -0.96
CA PHE A 11 -12.19 -14.65 -1.22
C PHE A 11 -12.24 -15.13 -2.68
N GLY A 12 -11.97 -14.25 -3.65
CA GLY A 12 -11.89 -14.61 -5.06
C GLY A 12 -10.84 -15.70 -5.33
N TYR A 13 -9.65 -15.57 -4.73
CA TYR A 13 -8.60 -16.58 -4.82
C TYR A 13 -9.00 -17.94 -4.20
N ALA A 14 -9.63 -17.93 -3.02
CA ALA A 14 -10.10 -19.14 -2.37
C ALA A 14 -11.16 -19.87 -3.22
N LEU A 15 -12.12 -19.13 -3.78
CA LEU A 15 -13.11 -19.69 -4.70
C LEU A 15 -12.47 -20.26 -5.97
N MET A 16 -11.47 -19.57 -6.54
CA MET A 16 -10.73 -20.09 -7.70
C MET A 16 -9.99 -21.39 -7.36
N MET A 17 -9.35 -21.50 -6.19
CA MET A 17 -8.70 -22.75 -5.77
C MET A 17 -9.70 -23.89 -5.53
N LEU A 18 -10.85 -23.60 -4.91
CA LEU A 18 -11.90 -24.59 -4.69
C LEU A 18 -12.54 -25.09 -5.99
N THR A 19 -12.68 -24.21 -6.99
CA THR A 19 -13.19 -24.59 -8.32
C THR A 19 -12.19 -25.44 -9.09
N LEU A 20 -10.88 -25.14 -9.01
CA LEU A 20 -9.83 -25.96 -9.61
C LEU A 20 -9.74 -27.37 -9.00
N LEU A 21 -10.00 -27.51 -7.70
CA LEU A 21 -10.09 -28.80 -6.99
C LEU A 21 -11.41 -29.54 -7.25
N GLN A 22 -12.26 -29.03 -8.15
CA GLN A 22 -13.58 -29.58 -8.51
C GLN A 22 -14.56 -29.73 -7.33
N VAL A 23 -14.28 -29.15 -6.18
CA VAL A 23 -15.18 -29.12 -5.00
C VAL A 23 -16.50 -28.45 -5.34
N ASN A 24 -16.49 -27.56 -6.32
CA ASN A 24 -17.68 -26.90 -6.88
C ASN A 24 -18.77 -27.89 -7.35
N THR A 25 -18.37 -29.07 -7.84
CA THR A 25 -19.30 -30.10 -8.31
C THR A 25 -20.05 -30.78 -7.16
N VAL A 26 -19.47 -30.83 -5.96
CA VAL A 26 -20.12 -31.32 -4.72
C VAL A 26 -21.27 -30.40 -4.32
N PHE A 27 -21.17 -29.11 -4.61
CA PHE A 27 -22.20 -28.10 -4.33
C PHE A 27 -23.15 -27.88 -5.51
N LEU A 28 -23.11 -28.70 -6.57
CA LEU A 28 -23.92 -28.59 -7.79
C LEU A 28 -23.83 -27.23 -8.50
N LEU A 29 -22.78 -26.45 -8.23
CA LEU A 29 -22.59 -25.16 -8.86
C LEU A 29 -21.83 -25.35 -10.17
N SER A 30 -22.28 -24.67 -11.23
CA SER A 30 -21.62 -24.74 -12.55
C SER A 30 -20.18 -24.22 -12.45
N THR A 31 -19.23 -24.98 -12.98
CA THR A 31 -17.80 -24.62 -13.01
C THR A 31 -17.57 -23.29 -13.72
N GLN A 32 -18.33 -23.01 -14.78
CA GLN A 32 -18.20 -21.78 -15.53
C GLN A 32 -18.60 -20.56 -14.69
N LEU A 33 -19.77 -20.61 -14.04
CA LEU A 33 -20.24 -19.51 -13.18
C LEU A 33 -19.30 -19.27 -11.99
N ALA A 34 -18.81 -20.34 -11.37
CA ALA A 34 -17.94 -20.22 -10.21
C ALA A 34 -16.57 -19.62 -10.59
N LEU A 35 -16.02 -19.99 -11.75
CA LEU A 35 -14.81 -19.37 -12.29
C LEU A 35 -15.04 -17.89 -12.61
N ASP A 36 -16.12 -17.54 -13.30
CA ASP A 36 -16.44 -16.15 -13.64
C ASP A 36 -16.55 -15.27 -12.38
N ILE A 37 -17.27 -15.73 -11.36
CA ILE A 37 -17.40 -15.01 -10.08
C ILE A 37 -16.04 -14.88 -9.38
N SER A 38 -15.25 -15.96 -9.35
CA SER A 38 -13.93 -15.97 -8.68
C SER A 38 -12.96 -14.98 -9.31
N VAL A 39 -12.87 -14.99 -10.65
CA VAL A 39 -11.99 -14.12 -11.44
C VAL A 39 -12.43 -12.67 -11.31
N LEU A 40 -13.73 -12.41 -11.45
CA LEU A 40 -14.29 -11.06 -11.31
C LEU A 40 -14.01 -10.48 -9.92
N SER A 41 -14.27 -11.26 -8.87
CA SER A 41 -14.00 -10.87 -7.48
C SER A 41 -12.50 -10.57 -7.26
N LEU A 42 -11.62 -11.42 -7.78
CA LEU A 42 -10.17 -11.25 -7.68
C LEU A 42 -9.71 -9.97 -8.39
N PHE A 43 -10.16 -9.72 -9.62
CA PHE A 43 -9.81 -8.52 -10.36
C PHE A 43 -10.34 -7.24 -9.70
N TYR A 44 -11.58 -7.23 -9.20
CA TYR A 44 -12.11 -6.09 -8.45
C TYR A 44 -11.34 -5.85 -7.15
N GLY A 45 -10.99 -6.91 -6.42
CA GLY A 45 -10.16 -6.82 -5.22
C GLY A 45 -8.80 -6.20 -5.49
N LEU A 46 -8.13 -6.62 -6.56
CA LEU A 46 -6.86 -6.04 -6.99
C LEU A 46 -7.01 -4.59 -7.47
N TYR A 47 -8.01 -4.29 -8.30
CA TYR A 47 -8.25 -2.96 -8.85
C TYR A 47 -8.47 -1.91 -7.75
N TYR A 48 -9.42 -2.16 -6.84
CA TYR A 48 -9.68 -1.25 -5.73
C TYR A 48 -8.52 -1.22 -4.73
N GLY A 49 -7.75 -2.31 -4.61
CA GLY A 49 -6.52 -2.36 -3.82
C GLY A 49 -5.45 -1.41 -4.36
N VAL A 50 -5.17 -1.43 -5.67
CA VAL A 50 -4.21 -0.53 -6.32
C VAL A 50 -4.65 0.92 -6.17
N ILE A 51 -5.90 1.24 -6.49
CA ILE A 51 -6.43 2.61 -6.35
C ILE A 51 -6.33 3.12 -4.92
N SER A 52 -6.68 2.28 -3.93
CA SER A 52 -6.59 2.66 -2.52
C SER A 52 -5.16 3.00 -2.12
N ARG A 53 -4.17 2.26 -2.66
CA ARG A 53 -2.75 2.49 -2.39
C ARG A 53 -2.25 3.78 -3.03
N ASP A 54 -2.57 4.02 -4.30
CA ASP A 54 -2.19 5.25 -5.00
C ASP A 54 -2.82 6.49 -4.34
N PHE A 55 -4.09 6.40 -3.93
CA PHE A 55 -4.75 7.49 -3.20
C PHE A 55 -4.06 7.77 -1.86
N ALA A 56 -3.67 6.73 -1.13
CA ALA A 56 -2.97 6.90 0.14
C ALA A 56 -1.57 7.52 -0.03
N GLU A 57 -0.87 7.19 -1.11
CA GLU A 57 0.40 7.82 -1.49
C GLU A 57 0.22 9.32 -1.76
N VAL A 58 -0.79 9.69 -2.57
CA VAL A 58 -1.11 11.11 -2.85
C VAL A 58 -1.53 11.86 -1.58
N CYS A 59 -2.35 11.26 -0.71
CA CYS A 59 -2.71 11.85 0.57
C CYS A 59 -1.47 12.10 1.44
N THR A 60 -0.53 11.16 1.46
CA THR A 60 0.73 11.32 2.19
C THR A 60 1.56 12.47 1.62
N ASP A 61 1.62 12.64 0.30
CA ASP A 61 2.31 13.77 -0.32
C ASP A 61 1.67 15.12 0.04
N LYS A 62 0.34 15.17 0.11
CA LYS A 62 -0.38 16.38 0.57
C LYS A 62 -0.09 16.68 2.04
N MET A 63 -0.08 15.66 2.89
CA MET A 63 0.33 15.79 4.30
C MET A 63 1.79 16.29 4.39
N ALA A 64 2.70 15.71 3.61
CA ALA A 64 4.11 16.12 3.55
C ALA A 64 4.28 17.60 3.17
N ALA A 65 3.48 18.08 2.21
CA ALA A 65 3.48 19.47 1.78
C ALA A 65 2.93 20.42 2.86
N GLN A 66 1.89 20.01 3.60
CA GLN A 66 1.28 20.80 4.66
C GLN A 66 2.13 20.88 5.94
N ILE A 67 2.90 19.84 6.23
CA ILE A 67 3.82 19.78 7.37
C ILE A 67 4.82 20.94 7.31
N GLY A 68 5.37 21.26 6.13
CA GLY A 68 6.01 22.57 5.86
C GLY A 68 7.19 22.98 6.76
N TYR A 69 7.74 22.08 7.58
CA TYR A 69 8.75 22.41 8.59
C TYR A 69 10.20 22.51 8.05
N TYR A 70 10.44 22.16 6.79
CA TYR A 70 11.79 22.17 6.21
C TYR A 70 11.97 23.31 5.19
N VAL A 71 12.85 24.25 5.52
CA VAL A 71 13.38 25.27 4.61
C VAL A 71 14.92 25.14 4.63
N PRO A 72 15.59 24.71 3.54
CA PRO A 72 17.02 24.43 3.57
C PRO A 72 17.91 25.65 3.86
N GLN A 73 17.41 26.87 3.64
CA GLN A 73 18.17 28.13 3.73
C GLN A 73 17.37 29.29 4.36
N GLY A 74 16.33 29.01 5.15
CA GLY A 74 15.43 30.04 5.69
C GLY A 74 15.01 29.80 7.14
N MET A 75 14.42 30.82 7.76
CA MET A 75 13.84 30.72 9.11
C MET A 75 12.60 29.80 9.04
N PRO A 76 12.50 28.74 9.86
CA PRO A 76 11.38 27.81 9.81
C PRO A 76 10.08 28.56 10.11
N MET A 77 9.10 28.50 9.20
CA MET A 77 7.83 29.24 9.33
C MET A 77 6.97 28.75 10.50
N ARG A 78 7.23 27.55 11.02
CA ARG A 78 6.54 26.98 12.19
C ARG A 78 7.55 26.24 13.07
N ARG A 79 7.52 26.50 14.38
CA ARG A 79 8.21 25.68 15.38
C ARG A 79 7.20 24.68 15.93
N LEU A 80 7.54 23.39 15.84
CA LEU A 80 6.72 22.33 16.42
C LEU A 80 7.10 22.13 17.89
N ASP A 81 6.10 22.07 18.76
CA ASP A 81 6.30 21.71 20.16
C ASP A 81 6.75 20.23 20.23
N PRO A 82 7.84 19.90 20.95
CA PRO A 82 8.32 18.51 21.08
C PRO A 82 7.29 17.54 21.69
N THR A 83 6.22 18.05 22.29
CA THR A 83 5.13 17.26 22.88
C THR A 83 4.02 16.89 21.89
N VAL A 84 4.08 17.35 20.63
CA VAL A 84 3.05 17.13 19.61
C VAL A 84 3.59 16.32 18.43
N CYS A 85 2.81 15.34 17.97
CA CYS A 85 3.16 14.54 16.80
C CYS A 85 2.96 15.36 15.51
N SER A 86 4.00 15.46 14.66
CA SER A 86 3.92 16.28 13.44
C SER A 86 2.98 15.71 12.36
N ILE A 87 2.54 14.45 12.49
CA ILE A 87 1.74 13.75 11.49
C ILE A 87 0.25 13.90 11.78
N CYS A 88 -0.17 13.62 13.02
CA CYS A 88 -1.58 13.72 13.43
C CYS A 88 -1.92 15.02 14.16
N THR A 89 -0.92 15.85 14.52
CA THR A 89 -1.06 17.11 15.26
C THR A 89 -1.64 17.00 16.67
N ASN A 90 -1.77 15.78 17.21
CA ASN A 90 -2.19 15.53 18.58
C ASN A 90 -0.98 15.45 19.52
N GLN A 91 -1.21 15.66 20.81
CA GLN A 91 -0.19 15.49 21.85
C GLN A 91 0.27 14.02 21.92
N LEU A 92 1.55 13.83 22.25
CA LEU A 92 2.17 12.52 22.42
C LEU A 92 1.78 11.84 23.74
N ASP A 93 1.25 12.60 24.69
CA ASP A 93 1.04 12.20 26.09
C ASP A 93 -0.44 11.95 26.45
N THR A 94 -1.38 12.52 25.68
CA THR A 94 -2.81 12.44 25.97
C THR A 94 -3.53 11.52 25.00
N ASP A 95 -4.23 10.57 25.62
CA ASP A 95 -5.17 9.61 25.07
C ASP A 95 -4.60 8.52 24.14
N CYS A 96 -4.92 7.30 24.55
CA CYS A 96 -4.79 6.03 23.83
C CYS A 96 -3.48 5.26 24.07
N THR A 97 -3.64 3.96 24.24
CA THR A 97 -2.68 2.85 24.40
C THR A 97 -1.54 2.75 23.37
N GLU A 98 -1.26 3.79 22.59
CA GLU A 98 -0.26 3.79 21.54
C GLU A 98 1.13 4.15 22.07
N LYS A 99 2.14 3.39 21.67
CA LYS A 99 3.53 3.63 22.07
C LYS A 99 4.06 4.87 21.35
N VAL A 100 4.89 5.67 22.01
CA VAL A 100 5.66 6.75 21.37
C VAL A 100 6.96 6.16 20.85
N HIS A 101 7.27 6.40 19.57
CA HIS A 101 8.50 5.94 18.93
C HIS A 101 9.43 7.12 18.67
N LYS A 102 10.66 7.02 19.14
CA LYS A 102 11.69 8.04 18.98
C LYS A 102 12.69 7.63 17.88
N LEU A 103 12.82 8.47 16.86
CA LEU A 103 13.78 8.25 15.76
C LEU A 103 15.21 8.60 16.17
N ASN A 104 16.19 8.17 15.36
CA ASN A 104 17.60 8.54 15.54
C ASN A 104 17.85 10.05 15.52
N CYS A 105 17.07 10.78 14.71
CA CYS A 105 17.07 12.23 14.61
C CYS A 105 16.45 12.93 15.83
N GLN A 106 16.16 12.19 16.91
CA GLN A 106 15.55 12.65 18.18
C GLN A 106 14.10 13.13 18.11
N HIS A 107 13.45 13.11 16.94
CA HIS A 107 12.02 13.40 16.80
C HIS A 107 11.15 12.22 17.26
N SER A 108 10.12 12.52 18.02
CA SER A 108 9.17 11.55 18.58
C SER A 108 7.83 11.61 17.85
N PHE A 109 7.26 10.45 17.57
CA PHE A 109 5.96 10.32 16.90
C PHE A 109 5.15 9.21 17.56
N HIS A 110 3.83 9.21 17.35
CA HIS A 110 3.05 8.00 17.63
C HIS A 110 3.51 6.87 16.71
N ASP A 111 3.63 5.68 17.29
CA ASP A 111 4.09 4.47 16.61
C ASP A 111 3.19 4.14 15.40
N CYS A 112 1.87 4.33 15.51
CA CYS A 112 0.95 4.19 14.37
C CYS A 112 1.18 5.24 13.27
N CYS A 113 1.45 6.49 13.64
CA CYS A 113 1.66 7.58 12.68
C CYS A 113 2.94 7.37 11.85
N ILE A 114 4.06 7.06 12.51
CA ILE A 114 5.33 6.84 11.81
C ILE A 114 5.30 5.55 10.97
N ARG A 115 4.59 4.50 11.44
CA ARG A 115 4.34 3.31 10.63
C ARG A 115 3.53 3.63 9.37
N GLY A 116 2.43 4.38 9.50
CA GLY A 116 1.59 4.78 8.38
C GLY A 116 2.38 5.58 7.34
N TRP A 117 3.18 6.54 7.80
CA TRP A 117 4.06 7.34 6.95
C TRP A 117 5.05 6.49 6.13
N CYS A 118 5.72 5.55 6.78
CA CYS A 118 6.72 4.70 6.16
C CYS A 118 6.13 3.60 5.26
N ILE A 119 5.07 2.92 5.69
CA ILE A 119 4.48 1.77 4.97
C ILE A 119 3.48 2.22 3.93
N VAL A 120 2.49 3.02 4.33
CA VAL A 120 1.36 3.41 3.46
C VAL A 120 1.78 4.54 2.53
N GLY A 121 2.52 5.51 3.06
CA GLY A 121 3.02 6.66 2.32
C GLY A 121 4.30 6.40 1.51
N LYS A 122 4.92 5.22 1.67
CA LYS A 122 6.23 4.87 1.09
C LYS A 122 7.32 5.92 1.33
N LYS A 123 7.29 6.61 2.47
CA LYS A 123 8.28 7.63 2.84
C LYS A 123 9.26 7.06 3.86
N ASP A 124 10.50 6.82 3.45
CA ASP A 124 11.58 6.34 4.32
C ASP A 124 12.34 7.48 5.03
N ILE A 125 11.71 8.64 5.19
CA ILE A 125 12.32 9.87 5.71
C ILE A 125 11.53 10.43 6.88
N CYS A 126 12.23 11.05 7.83
CA CYS A 126 11.59 11.79 8.91
C CYS A 126 10.75 12.95 8.33
N PRO A 127 9.47 13.10 8.71
CA PRO A 127 8.63 14.20 8.20
C PRO A 127 9.19 15.60 8.49
N TYR A 128 10.00 15.74 9.54
CA TYR A 128 10.57 17.02 9.98
C TYR A 128 11.94 17.31 9.37
N CYS A 129 12.96 16.50 9.69
CA CYS A 129 14.34 16.76 9.27
C CYS A 129 14.74 16.08 7.95
N LYS A 130 13.85 15.25 7.36
CA LYS A 130 14.13 14.44 6.16
C LYS A 130 15.32 13.48 6.28
N GLU A 131 15.79 13.22 7.50
CA GLU A 131 16.77 12.17 7.76
C GLU A 131 16.15 10.80 7.50
N LYS A 132 16.90 9.89 6.87
CA LYS A 132 16.40 8.55 6.57
C LYS A 132 16.10 7.77 7.84
N VAL A 133 14.94 7.14 7.85
CA VAL A 133 14.46 6.33 8.98
C VAL A 133 14.96 4.90 8.83
N ASN A 134 15.50 4.33 9.91
CA ASN A 134 15.91 2.94 9.95
C ASN A 134 14.71 2.00 10.13
N LEU A 135 14.09 1.59 9.01
CA LEU A 135 12.89 0.73 8.97
C LEU A 135 13.05 -0.56 9.81
N LYS A 136 14.24 -1.16 9.84
CA LYS A 136 14.49 -2.41 10.60
C LYS A 136 14.28 -2.27 12.11
N LYS A 137 14.50 -1.07 12.68
CA LYS A 137 14.32 -0.83 14.12
C LYS A 137 12.88 -0.41 14.46
N THR A 138 12.17 0.21 13.52
CA THR A 138 10.78 0.65 13.70
C THR A 138 9.77 -0.49 13.54
N PHE A 139 10.08 -1.52 12.75
CA PHE A 139 9.19 -2.66 12.50
C PHE A 139 9.76 -3.95 13.08
N THR A 140 9.58 -4.14 14.39
CA THR A 140 10.03 -5.37 15.08
C THR A 140 9.01 -6.50 15.01
N ASN A 141 7.76 -6.21 14.62
CA ASN A 141 6.69 -7.19 14.66
C ASN A 141 6.61 -8.03 13.36
N PRO A 142 6.80 -9.36 13.41
CA PRO A 142 6.64 -10.24 12.25
C PRO A 142 5.24 -10.22 11.64
N TRP A 143 4.21 -9.87 12.42
CA TRP A 143 2.81 -9.83 11.99
C TRP A 143 2.49 -8.66 11.04
N ASP A 144 3.41 -7.70 10.86
CA ASP A 144 3.26 -6.60 9.90
C ASP A 144 3.67 -6.99 8.46
N LYS A 145 4.39 -8.11 8.31
CA LYS A 145 4.90 -8.59 7.01
C LYS A 145 3.81 -8.86 5.96
N PRO A 146 2.65 -9.45 6.29
CA PRO A 146 1.59 -9.71 5.30
C PRO A 146 1.08 -8.44 4.62
N HIS A 147 0.91 -7.35 5.36
CA HIS A 147 0.46 -6.07 4.83
C HIS A 147 1.49 -5.46 3.86
N ILE A 148 2.78 -5.58 4.20
CA ILE A 148 3.88 -5.12 3.35
C ILE A 148 3.97 -5.96 2.07
N LEU A 149 3.87 -7.29 2.18
CA LEU A 149 3.87 -8.21 1.05
C LEU A 149 2.72 -7.93 0.10
N TYR A 150 1.50 -7.78 0.62
CA TYR A 150 0.34 -7.43 -0.19
C TYR A 150 0.52 -6.08 -0.88
N GLY A 151 1.08 -5.08 -0.19
CA GLY A 151 1.47 -3.80 -0.79
C GLY A 151 2.44 -3.94 -1.97
N ASN A 152 3.45 -4.79 -1.85
CA ASN A 152 4.42 -5.05 -2.93
C ASN A 152 3.77 -5.78 -4.11
N VAL A 153 2.85 -6.72 -3.86
CA VAL A 153 2.07 -7.38 -4.91
C VAL A 153 1.24 -6.37 -5.69
N LEU A 154 0.58 -5.42 -5.00
CA LEU A 154 -0.18 -4.36 -5.67
C LEU A 154 0.71 -3.47 -6.53
N ASP A 155 1.92 -3.11 -6.07
CA ASP A 155 2.88 -2.33 -6.87
C ASP A 155 3.36 -3.10 -8.11
N LEU A 156 3.58 -4.41 -7.98
CA LEU A 156 3.91 -5.28 -9.11
C LEU A 156 2.77 -5.31 -10.14
N VAL A 157 1.53 -5.50 -9.69
CA VAL A 157 0.35 -5.48 -10.57
C VAL A 157 0.23 -4.15 -11.29
N ARG A 158 0.42 -3.03 -10.58
CA ARG A 158 0.42 -1.68 -11.18
C ARG A 158 1.48 -1.56 -12.27
N TYR A 159 2.69 -2.06 -12.02
CA TYR A 159 3.77 -2.08 -13.02
C TYR A 159 3.38 -2.93 -14.24
N MET A 160 2.84 -4.13 -14.04
CA MET A 160 2.40 -4.98 -15.16
C MET A 160 1.32 -4.31 -16.02
N VAL A 161 0.35 -3.64 -15.40
CA VAL A 161 -0.72 -2.91 -16.11
C VAL A 161 -0.15 -1.72 -16.88
N ALA A 162 0.75 -0.93 -16.28
CA ALA A 162 1.38 0.21 -16.96
C ALA A 162 2.20 -0.21 -18.20
N TRP A 163 2.77 -1.43 -18.19
CA TRP A 163 3.51 -2.00 -19.30
C TRP A 163 2.64 -2.70 -20.36
N GLN A 164 1.33 -2.83 -20.14
CA GLN A 164 0.42 -3.50 -21.05
C GLN A 164 0.47 -2.96 -22.50
N PRO A 165 0.53 -1.64 -22.76
CA PRO A 165 0.64 -1.12 -24.14
C PRO A 165 1.92 -1.55 -24.85
N LEU A 166 3.03 -1.65 -24.12
CA LEU A 166 4.31 -2.12 -24.68
C LEU A 166 4.22 -3.62 -24.99
N ILE A 167 3.64 -4.43 -24.10
CA ILE A 167 3.43 -5.86 -24.32
C ILE A 167 2.57 -6.10 -25.56
N LEU A 168 1.44 -5.40 -25.67
CA LEU A 168 0.54 -5.51 -26.83
C LEU A 168 1.21 -5.03 -28.12
N GLY A 169 2.00 -3.94 -28.06
CA GLY A 169 2.77 -3.45 -29.19
C GLY A 169 3.80 -4.46 -29.69
N VAL A 170 4.55 -5.08 -28.78
CA VAL A 170 5.54 -6.13 -29.12
C VAL A 170 4.85 -7.35 -29.72
N VAL A 171 3.74 -7.82 -29.12
CA VAL A 171 2.97 -8.95 -29.66
C VAL A 171 2.46 -8.65 -31.07
N HIS A 172 1.94 -7.43 -31.30
CA HIS A 172 1.45 -7.03 -32.61
C HIS A 172 2.56 -6.96 -33.66
N LEU A 173 3.74 -6.44 -33.30
CA LEU A 173 4.91 -6.42 -34.16
C LEU A 173 5.40 -7.85 -34.49
N LEU A 174 5.45 -8.74 -33.50
CA LEU A 174 5.86 -10.12 -33.70
C LEU A 174 4.88 -10.87 -34.61
N ASN A 175 3.57 -10.78 -34.37
CA ASN A 175 2.54 -11.40 -35.22
C ASN A 175 2.62 -10.88 -36.66
N THR A 176 2.81 -9.56 -36.83
CA THR A 176 2.99 -8.97 -38.16
C THR A 176 4.27 -9.47 -38.84
N SER A 177 5.39 -9.59 -38.11
CA SER A 177 6.67 -10.06 -38.66
C SER A 177 6.66 -11.54 -39.04
N LEU A 178 5.91 -12.37 -38.31
CA LEU A 178 5.77 -13.81 -38.54
C LEU A 178 4.65 -14.14 -39.56
N GLY A 179 3.93 -13.13 -40.07
CA GLY A 179 2.86 -13.32 -41.05
C GLY A 179 1.60 -14.01 -40.48
N LEU A 180 1.51 -14.16 -39.15
CA LEU A 180 0.34 -14.65 -38.45
C LEU A 180 -0.63 -13.47 -38.31
N LYS A 181 -1.56 -13.36 -39.27
CA LYS A 181 -2.69 -12.43 -39.19
C LYS A 181 -3.55 -12.72 -37.95
#